data_AF-A0A0F9I021-F1
#
_entry.id   AF-A0A0F9I021-F1
#
_cell.length_a   1.000
_cell.length_b   1.000
_cell.length_c   1.000
_cell.angle_alpha   90.00
_cell.angle_beta   90.00
_cell.angle_gamma   90.00
#
_symmetry.space_group_name_H-M   'P 1'
#
loop_
_entity.id
_entity.type
_entity.pdbx_description
1 polymer ?
#
loop_
_entity_poly.entity_id
_entity_poly.type
_entity_poly.pdbx_seq_one_letter_code
_entity_poly.pdbx_strand_id
1 'polypeptide(L)' 'METPKMDKSKQEICTITIMFPVDTDVQAIGFKRQITDILSDIPDARLEFRLSELSPYPPMKQR' A
#
# COMPACT_ATOMS: atom_id res chain seq x y z
N MET A 1 3.83 -40.68 -12.33
CA MET A 1 4.33 -39.30 -12.55
C MET A 1 3.86 -38.50 -11.36
N GLU A 2 4.74 -38.30 -10.40
CA GLU A 2 4.44 -37.56 -9.18
C GLU A 2 4.42 -36.07 -9.52
N THR A 3 3.28 -35.43 -9.33
CA THR A 3 3.12 -33.97 -9.47
C THR A 3 3.98 -33.26 -8.42
N PRO A 4 4.82 -32.28 -8.80
CA PRO A 4 5.64 -31.58 -7.83
C PRO A 4 4.76 -30.71 -6.94
N LYS A 5 4.75 -31.01 -5.64
CA LYS A 5 4.19 -30.15 -4.60
C LYS A 5 5.06 -28.89 -4.55
N MET A 6 4.55 -27.78 -5.08
CA MET A 6 5.09 -26.45 -4.79
C MET A 6 4.98 -26.24 -3.29
N ASP A 7 6.10 -26.44 -2.59
CA ASP A 7 6.31 -25.99 -1.22
C ASP A 7 6.17 -24.47 -1.23
N LYS A 8 4.97 -23.97 -0.95
CA LYS A 8 4.72 -22.56 -0.68
C LYS A 8 5.28 -22.25 0.70
N SER A 9 6.61 -22.21 0.78
CA SER A 9 7.32 -21.69 1.93
C SER A 9 6.69 -20.33 2.25
N LYS A 10 6.11 -20.22 3.45
CA LYS A 10 5.23 -19.12 3.89
C LYS A 10 5.78 -17.76 3.45
N GLN A 11 5.19 -17.16 2.42
CA GLN A 11 5.51 -15.79 2.05
C GLN A 11 4.90 -14.87 3.11
N GLU A 12 5.75 -14.22 3.91
CA GLU A 12 5.33 -13.24 4.90
C GLU A 12 5.02 -11.91 4.18
N ILE A 13 3.81 -11.39 4.39
CA ILE A 13 3.36 -10.14 3.79
C ILE A 13 3.56 -9.02 4.81
N CYS A 14 4.44 -8.07 4.50
CA CYS A 14 4.55 -6.82 5.26
C CYS A 14 3.58 -5.79 4.67
N THR A 15 2.58 -5.35 5.46
CA THR A 15 1.62 -4.33 5.04
C THR A 15 1.85 -3.04 5.81
N ILE A 16 2.06 -1.94 5.09
CA ILE A 16 2.27 -0.61 5.66
C ILE A 16 1.23 0.34 5.08
N THR A 17 0.43 0.98 5.93
CA THR A 17 -0.52 2.02 5.53
C THR A 17 -0.05 3.36 6.06
N ILE A 18 0.27 4.29 5.16
CA ILE A 18 0.72 5.64 5.50
C ILE A 18 -0.35 6.63 5.03
N MET A 19 -0.86 7.44 5.95
CA MET A 19 -1.87 8.46 5.68
C MET A 19 -1.32 9.82 6.13
N PHE A 20 -1.33 10.80 5.24
CA PHE A 20 -0.85 12.15 5.51
C PHE A 20 -1.66 13.16 4.70
N PRO A 21 -1.83 14.39 5.19
CA PRO A 21 -2.48 15.45 4.43
C PRO A 21 -1.60 15.86 3.25
N VAL A 22 -2.24 16.19 2.12
CA VAL A 22 -1.60 16.76 0.94
C VAL A 22 -2.32 18.07 0.58
N ASP A 23 -1.56 19.08 0.20
CA ASP A 23 -2.10 20.38 -0.18
C ASP A 23 -2.60 20.40 -1.64
N THR A 24 -1.98 19.59 -2.51
CA THR A 24 -2.30 19.52 -3.94
C THR A 24 -2.17 18.11 -4.51
N ASP A 25 -2.90 17.83 -5.60
CA ASP A 25 -2.78 16.57 -6.34
C ASP A 25 -1.36 16.34 -6.88
N VAL A 26 -0.65 17.40 -7.25
CA VAL A 26 0.73 17.34 -7.76
C VAL A 26 1.66 16.80 -6.68
N GLN A 27 1.50 17.26 -5.44
CA GLN A 27 2.27 16.78 -4.30
C GLN A 27 2.00 15.29 -4.04
N ALA A 28 0.73 14.88 -4.07
CA ALA A 28 0.32 13.49 -3.95
C ALA A 28 0.96 12.57 -5.01
N ILE A 29 0.96 13.00 -6.28
CA ILE A 29 1.59 12.26 -7.39
C ILE A 29 3.12 12.19 -7.20
N GLY A 30 3.74 13.26 -6.70
CA GLY A 30 5.15 13.30 -6.35
C GLY A 30 5.52 12.21 -5.33
N PHE A 31 4.75 12.10 -4.24
CA PHE A 31 4.95 11.06 -3.24
C PHE A 31 4.72 9.66 -3.78
N LYS A 32 3.66 9.45 -4.58
CA LYS A 32 3.43 8.15 -5.23
C LYS A 32 4.66 7.71 -6.03
N ARG A 33 5.26 8.62 -6.81
CA ARG A 33 6.48 8.33 -7.60
C ARG A 33 7.66 7.98 -6.71
N GLN A 34 7.93 8.79 -5.68
CA GLN A 34 9.04 8.53 -4.75
C GLN A 34 8.89 7.18 -4.03
N ILE A 35 7.70 6.87 -3.53
CA ILE A 35 7.45 5.60 -2.83
C ILE A 35 7.56 4.41 -3.81
N THR A 36 7.08 4.57 -5.05
CA THR A 36 7.23 3.52 -6.08
C THR A 36 8.70 3.26 -6.42
N ASP A 37 9.50 4.31 -6.50
CA ASP A 37 10.94 4.23 -6.79
C ASP A 37 11.70 3.53 -5.65
N ILE A 38 11.43 3.91 -4.40
CA ILE A 38 12.02 3.29 -3.20
C ILE A 38 11.66 1.80 -3.10
N LEU A 39 10.45 1.41 -3.49
CA LEU A 39 9.98 0.03 -3.42
C LEU A 39 10.26 -0.77 -4.70
N SER A 40 10.95 -0.18 -5.69
CA SER A 40 11.22 -0.82 -6.99
C SER A 40 12.12 -2.06 -6.89
N ASP A 41 12.96 -2.14 -5.86
CA ASP A 41 13.81 -3.30 -5.55
C ASP A 41 13.02 -4.53 -5.05
N ILE A 42 11.73 -4.38 -4.73
CA ILE A 42 10.88 -5.47 -4.25
C ILE A 42 10.00 -5.95 -5.41
N PRO A 43 10.38 -7.05 -6.11
CA PRO A 43 9.74 -7.46 -7.36
C PRO A 43 8.26 -7.84 -7.22
N ASP A 44 7.83 -8.24 -6.03
CA ASP A 44 6.45 -8.64 -5.72
C ASP A 44 5.68 -7.57 -4.92
N ALA A 45 6.23 -6.35 -4.79
CA ALA A 45 5.55 -5.28 -4.06
C ALA A 45 4.32 -4.78 -4.82
N ARG A 46 3.16 -4.82 -4.15
CA ARG A 46 1.94 -4.19 -4.62
C ARG A 46 1.68 -2.92 -3.84
N LEU A 47 1.81 -1.77 -4.51
CA LEU A 47 1.43 -0.49 -3.93
C LEU A 47 -0.05 -0.20 -4.24
N GLU A 48 -0.81 0.14 -3.20
CA GLU A 48 -2.15 0.70 -3.34
C GLU A 48 -2.12 2.18 -2.94
N PHE A 49 -2.52 3.06 -3.85
CA PHE A 49 -2.56 4.50 -3.62
C PHE A 49 -4.02 4.97 -3.62
N ARG A 50 -4.42 5.68 -2.56
CA ARG A 50 -5.77 6.26 -2.43
C ARG A 50 -5.66 7.71 -1.99
N LEU A 51 -6.39 8.60 -2.66
CA LEU A 51 -6.72 9.92 -2.15
C LEU A 51 -8.05 9.81 -1.41
N SER A 52 -8.10 10.33 -0.19
CA SER A 52 -9.30 10.33 0.62
C SER A 52 -9.36 11.63 1.39
N GLU A 53 -10.56 12.21 1.48
CA GLU A 53 -10.78 13.36 2.32
C GLU A 53 -10.55 12.94 3.77
N LEU A 54 -9.60 13.59 4.45
CA LEU A 54 -9.43 13.46 5.88
C LEU A 54 -10.67 14.06 6.54
N SER A 55 -11.69 13.24 6.77
CA SER A 55 -12.80 13.62 7.60
C SER A 55 -12.24 13.97 8.99
N PRO A 56 -12.45 15.21 9.49
CA PRO A 56 -11.99 15.59 10.83
C PRO A 56 -12.74 14.83 11.93
N TYR A 57 -13.76 14.05 11.57
CA TYR A 57 -14.56 13.25 12.47
C TYR A 57 -14.17 11.77 12.37
N PRO A 58 -13.81 11.11 13.48
CA PRO A 58 -13.65 9.65 13.48
C PRO A 58 -14.99 9.00 13.09
N PRO A 59 -14.97 7.79 12.49
CA PRO A 59 -16.20 7.10 12.11
C PRO A 59 -17.07 6.94 13.35
N MET A 60 -18.27 7.54 13.31
CA MET A 60 -19.26 7.34 14.36
C MET A 60 -19.53 5.85 14.45
N LYS A 61 -19.21 5.22 15.59
CA LYS A 61 -19.58 3.83 15.85
C LYS A 61 -21.11 3.72 15.72
N GLN A 62 -21.59 3.17 14.61
CA GLN A 62 -22.95 2.64 14.55
C GLN A 62 -22.99 1.45 15.51
N ARG A 63 -23.77 1.60 16.58
CA ARG A 63 -24.15 0.53 17.50
C ARG A 63 -25.25 -0.32 16.89
#